data_AF-A0A6J5CZQ8-F1
#
_entry.id   AF-A0A6J5CZQ8-F1
#
_cell.length_a   1.000
_cell.length_b   1.000
_cell.length_c   1.000
_cell.angle_alpha   90.00
_cell.angle_beta   90.00
_cell.angle_gamma   90.00
#
_symmetry.space_group_name_H-M   'P 1'
#
loop_
_entity.id
_entity.type
_entity.pdbx_description
1 polymer ?
#
loop_
_entity_poly.entity_id
_entity_poly.type
_entity_poly.pdbx_seq_one_letter_code
_entity_poly.pdbx_strand_id
1 'polypeptide(L)'
;MRKRINRPEQAAALAEMLEKSRARVANTELRKGRQGQDVIRNGVKTERDTQPVQVRMLKAQIKVLKQIASQEDRTASDIIRELVDQYIEHCLKSWPDGDALSILQSTIRQTGYWEEFERTPAT
;
A
#
# COMPACT_ATOMS: atom_id res chain seq x y z
N MET A 1 63.41 4.26 9.92
CA MET A 1 62.35 5.00 10.65
C MET A 1 60.99 4.60 10.08
N ARG A 2 60.14 3.89 10.85
CA ARG A 2 58.78 3.50 10.42
C ARG A 2 57.77 4.51 10.96
N LYS A 3 57.10 5.26 10.08
CA LYS A 3 56.03 6.22 10.43
C LYS A 3 54.89 5.48 11.10
N ARG A 4 54.58 5.81 12.37
CA ARG A 4 53.36 5.36 13.06
C ARG A 4 52.17 6.07 12.41
N ILE A 5 51.29 5.29 11.81
CA ILE A 5 50.05 5.76 11.20
C ILE A 5 49.09 6.19 12.32
N ASN A 6 48.50 7.38 12.18
CA ASN A 6 47.55 8.00 13.12
C ASN A 6 46.30 7.11 13.29
N ARG A 7 46.26 6.37 14.41
CA ARG A 7 45.12 5.56 14.86
C ARG A 7 43.90 6.33 15.41
N PRO A 8 43.98 7.58 15.92
CA PRO A 8 42.84 8.22 16.58
C PRO A 8 41.80 8.79 15.61
N GLU A 9 42.20 9.31 14.45
CA GLU A 9 41.28 9.89 13.47
C GLU A 9 40.36 8.84 12.82
N GLN A 10 40.89 7.62 12.58
CA GLN A 10 40.11 6.51 12.05
C GLN A 10 39.10 5.98 13.08
N ALA A 11 39.43 6.03 14.37
CA ALA A 11 38.51 5.63 15.44
C ALA A 11 37.35 6.62 15.60
N ALA A 12 37.62 7.93 15.47
CA ALA A 12 36.60 8.97 15.50
C ALA A 12 35.62 8.86 14.30
N ALA A 13 36.15 8.64 13.09
CA ALA A 13 35.33 8.46 11.89
C ALA A 13 34.42 7.22 11.97
N LEU A 14 34.89 6.13 12.57
CA LEU A 14 34.09 4.92 12.77
C LEU A 14 32.99 5.12 13.83
N ALA A 15 33.29 5.83 14.92
CA ALA A 15 32.31 6.15 15.95
C ALA A 15 31.17 7.02 15.38
N GLU A 16 31.51 8.04 14.58
CA GLU A 16 30.52 8.92 13.93
C GLU A 16 29.66 8.15 12.91
N MET A 17 30.25 7.21 12.16
CA MET A 17 29.51 6.36 11.21
C MET A 17 28.53 5.41 11.92
N LEU A 18 28.92 4.84 13.06
CA LEU A 18 28.07 3.96 13.85
C LEU A 18 26.90 4.72 14.50
N GLU A 19 27.14 5.94 14.97
CA GLU A 19 26.11 6.80 15.55
C GLU A 19 25.07 7.25 14.50
N LYS A 20 25.55 7.67 13.31
CA LYS A 20 24.68 7.96 12.15
C LYS A 20 23.89 6.74 11.69
N SER A 21 24.43 5.53 11.83
CA SER A 21 23.73 4.29 11.48
C SER A 21 22.65 3.95 12.51
N ARG A 22 22.93 4.11 13.80
CA ARG A 22 21.94 3.92 14.88
C ARG A 22 20.77 4.91 14.77
N ALA A 23 21.04 6.18 14.45
CA ALA A 23 20.00 7.19 14.26
C ALA A 23 19.07 6.89 13.06
N ARG A 24 19.59 6.24 12.00
CA ARG A 24 18.76 5.79 10.86
C ARG A 24 17.89 4.60 11.21
N VAL A 25 18.42 3.62 11.94
CA VAL A 25 17.65 2.44 12.38
C VAL A 25 16.54 2.87 13.34
N ALA A 26 16.82 3.74 14.31
CA ALA A 26 15.82 4.28 15.23
C ALA A 26 14.68 5.02 14.53
N ASN A 27 14.98 5.85 13.52
CA ASN A 27 13.94 6.51 12.71
C ASN A 27 13.12 5.54 11.85
N THR A 28 13.71 4.40 11.47
CA THR A 28 13.03 3.37 10.67
C THR A 28 12.09 2.53 11.55
N GLU A 29 12.47 2.25 12.79
CA GLU A 29 11.63 1.54 13.77
C GLU A 29 10.46 2.39 14.25
N LEU A 30 10.67 3.70 14.48
CA LEU A 30 9.59 4.65 14.82
C LEU A 30 8.53 4.78 13.72
N ARG A 31 8.92 4.58 12.44
CA ARG A 31 7.99 4.56 11.31
C ARG A 31 7.21 3.26 11.21
N LYS A 32 7.82 2.13 11.57
CA LYS A 32 7.18 0.81 11.57
C LYS A 32 6.14 0.66 12.69
N GLY A 33 6.37 1.28 13.85
CA GLY A 33 5.43 1.26 14.98
C GLY A 33 4.15 2.11 14.80
N ARG A 34 4.11 3.01 13.78
CA ARG A 34 2.97 3.91 13.53
C ARG A 34 2.03 3.44 12.41
N GLN A 35 2.33 2.32 11.74
CA GLN A 35 1.49 1.82 10.64
C GLN A 35 0.33 0.90 11.10
N GLY A 36 0.12 0.76 12.41
CA GLY A 36 -0.95 -0.07 12.97
C GLY A 36 -1.88 0.66 13.95
N GLN A 37 -1.85 2.00 13.99
CA GLN A 37 -2.82 2.78 14.76
C GLN A 37 -3.62 3.64 13.79
N ASP A 38 -4.92 3.37 13.79
CA ASP A 38 -5.99 4.09 13.10
C ASP A 38 -5.62 5.55 12.78
N VAL A 39 -5.57 5.87 11.49
CA VAL A 39 -5.41 7.25 11.03
C VAL A 39 -6.74 7.98 11.27
N ILE A 40 -6.99 8.35 12.53
CA ILE A 40 -7.97 9.38 12.86
C ILE A 40 -7.35 10.72 12.47
N ARG A 41 -7.69 11.22 11.28
CA ARG A 41 -7.37 12.60 10.88
C ARG A 41 -8.61 13.46 11.19
N ASN A 42 -8.51 14.33 12.20
CA ASN A 42 -9.55 15.28 12.62
C ASN A 42 -10.88 14.69 13.17
N GLY A 43 -10.84 13.57 13.90
CA GLY A 43 -12.00 13.08 14.66
C GLY A 43 -13.16 12.53 13.84
N VAL A 44 -12.98 12.30 12.54
CA VAL A 44 -13.94 11.64 11.65
C VAL A 44 -13.33 10.32 11.17
N LYS A 45 -14.04 9.19 11.32
CA LYS A 45 -13.72 7.92 10.64
C LYS A 45 -13.95 8.14 9.13
N THR A 46 -12.96 8.66 8.43
CA THR A 46 -13.07 8.95 6.99
C THR A 46 -12.64 7.81 6.08
N GLU A 47 -12.09 6.73 6.62
CA GLU A 47 -11.49 5.68 5.79
C GLU A 47 -12.42 4.46 5.78
N ARG A 48 -12.90 4.11 4.58
CA ARG A 48 -13.71 2.93 4.27
C ARG A 48 -13.24 1.73 5.10
N ASP A 49 -14.18 0.92 5.59
CA ASP A 49 -13.87 -0.36 6.25
C ASP A 49 -13.18 -1.28 5.24
N THR A 50 -11.86 -1.27 5.25
CA THR A 50 -11.02 -1.88 4.22
C THR A 50 -9.97 -2.74 4.88
N GLN A 51 -9.73 -3.91 4.28
CA GLN A 51 -8.68 -4.81 4.73
C GLN A 51 -7.48 -4.73 3.77
N PRO A 52 -6.24 -4.72 4.29
CA PRO A 52 -5.06 -4.68 3.43
C PRO A 52 -4.88 -6.02 2.70
N VAL A 53 -4.75 -5.96 1.38
CA VAL A 53 -4.46 -7.12 0.53
C VAL A 53 -3.06 -6.98 -0.07
N GLN A 54 -2.22 -8.02 0.04
CA GLN A 54 -0.90 -8.07 -0.59
C GLN A 54 -0.95 -8.83 -1.92
N VAL A 55 -0.66 -8.15 -3.02
CA VAL A 55 -0.66 -8.74 -4.37
C VAL A 55 0.77 -8.89 -4.88
N ARG A 56 1.08 -10.06 -5.46
CA ARG A 56 2.36 -10.28 -6.15
C ARG A 56 2.31 -9.71 -7.57
N MET A 57 3.26 -8.85 -7.90
CA MET A 57 3.37 -8.22 -9.22
C MET A 57 4.83 -8.19 -9.68
N LEU A 58 5.04 -8.11 -10.99
CA LEU A 58 6.36 -7.85 -11.57
C LEU A 58 6.87 -6.47 -11.12
N LYS A 59 8.19 -6.35 -10.92
CA LYS A 59 8.82 -5.06 -10.56
C LYS A 59 8.48 -3.94 -11.55
N ALA A 60 8.44 -4.26 -12.84
CA ALA A 60 8.08 -3.33 -13.90
C ALA A 60 6.63 -2.84 -13.78
N GLN A 61 5.68 -3.74 -13.48
CA GLN A 61 4.27 -3.40 -13.30
C GLN A 61 4.09 -2.41 -12.14
N ILE A 62 4.76 -2.65 -11.00
CA ILE A 62 4.70 -1.75 -9.85
C ILE A 62 5.21 -0.34 -10.22
N LYS A 63 6.30 -0.27 -10.99
CA LYS A 63 6.88 1.02 -11.41
C LYS A 63 5.91 1.78 -12.32
N VAL A 64 5.32 1.10 -13.29
CA VAL A 64 4.34 1.71 -14.22
C VAL A 64 3.08 2.14 -13.46
N LEU A 65 2.51 1.28 -12.61
CA LEU A 65 1.32 1.60 -11.82
C LEU A 65 1.51 2.83 -10.94
N LYS A 66 2.66 2.93 -10.25
CA LYS A 66 2.99 4.11 -9.44
C LYS A 66 3.13 5.38 -10.27
N GLN A 67 3.67 5.27 -11.48
CA GLN A 67 3.76 6.42 -12.37
C GLN A 67 2.37 6.88 -12.81
N ILE A 68 1.48 5.97 -13.21
CA ILE A 68 0.10 6.28 -13.59
C ILE A 68 -0.62 6.96 -12.42
N ALA A 69 -0.60 6.34 -11.24
CA ALA A 69 -1.21 6.88 -10.02
C ALA A 69 -0.73 8.32 -9.73
N SER A 70 0.57 8.57 -9.88
CA SER A 70 1.14 9.91 -9.69
C SER A 70 0.71 10.93 -10.74
N GLN A 71 0.43 10.53 -11.98
CA GLN A 71 -0.06 11.44 -13.02
C GLN A 71 -1.54 11.77 -12.85
N GLU A 72 -2.31 10.85 -12.26
CA GLU A 72 -3.74 11.01 -12.00
C GLU A 72 -4.06 11.64 -10.64
N ASP A 73 -3.05 11.97 -9.83
CA ASP A 73 -3.21 12.43 -8.44
C ASP A 73 -4.01 11.45 -7.55
N ARG A 74 -3.83 10.14 -7.81
CA ARG A 74 -4.52 9.04 -7.12
C ARG A 74 -3.54 8.09 -6.46
N THR A 75 -4.01 7.22 -5.58
CA THR A 75 -3.16 6.14 -5.05
C THR A 75 -3.18 4.92 -5.98
N ALA A 76 -2.10 4.14 -5.96
CA ALA A 76 -2.07 2.84 -6.66
C ALA A 76 -3.18 1.89 -6.18
N SER A 77 -3.59 2.01 -4.91
CA SER A 77 -4.69 1.24 -4.33
C SER A 77 -6.04 1.64 -4.93
N ASP A 78 -6.26 2.91 -5.24
CA ASP A 78 -7.51 3.38 -5.85
C ASP A 78 -7.65 2.87 -7.27
N ILE A 79 -6.56 2.89 -8.05
CA ILE A 79 -6.53 2.30 -9.39
C ILE A 79 -6.79 0.78 -9.32
N ILE A 80 -6.13 0.06 -8.41
CA ILE A 80 -6.36 -1.39 -8.26
C ILE A 80 -7.83 -1.66 -7.90
N ARG A 81 -8.42 -0.87 -7.00
CA ARG A 81 -9.83 -1.03 -6.61
C ARG A 81 -10.75 -0.83 -7.81
N GLU A 82 -10.56 0.24 -8.58
CA GLU A 82 -11.32 0.50 -9.80
C GLU A 82 -11.21 -0.65 -10.81
N LEU A 83 -10.00 -1.21 -11.00
CA LEU A 83 -9.79 -2.36 -11.88
C LEU A 83 -10.50 -3.63 -11.37
N VAL A 84 -10.57 -3.84 -10.06
CA VAL A 84 -11.34 -4.94 -9.46
C VAL A 84 -12.83 -4.74 -9.73
N ASP A 85 -13.35 -3.53 -9.52
CA ASP A 85 -14.77 -3.21 -9.73
C ASP A 85 -15.16 -3.42 -11.22
N GLN A 86 -14.35 -2.92 -12.15
CA GLN A 86 -14.53 -3.14 -13.59
C GLN A 86 -14.47 -4.63 -13.96
N TYR A 87 -13.61 -5.41 -13.31
CA TYR A 87 -13.50 -6.84 -13.58
C TYR A 87 -14.71 -7.61 -13.03
N ILE A 88 -15.25 -7.22 -11.86
CA ILE A 88 -16.49 -7.78 -11.32
C ILE A 88 -17.65 -7.51 -12.28
N GLU A 89 -17.79 -6.27 -12.76
CA GLU A 89 -18.80 -5.93 -13.77
C GLU A 89 -18.64 -6.74 -15.05
N HIS A 90 -17.40 -6.90 -15.53
CA HIS A 90 -17.12 -7.70 -16.71
C HIS A 90 -17.61 -9.14 -16.52
N CYS A 91 -17.28 -9.77 -15.39
CA CYS A 91 -17.70 -11.14 -15.06
C CYS A 91 -19.23 -11.26 -15.02
N LEU A 92 -19.94 -10.30 -14.43
CA LEU A 92 -21.40 -10.30 -14.40
C LEU A 92 -22.04 -10.21 -15.79
N LYS A 93 -21.37 -9.55 -16.74
CA LYS A 93 -21.87 -9.37 -18.12
C LYS A 93 -21.45 -10.50 -19.06
N SER A 94 -20.30 -11.14 -18.82
CA SER A 94 -19.67 -12.06 -19.77
C SER A 94 -19.78 -13.53 -19.39
N TRP A 95 -20.00 -13.85 -18.11
CA TRP A 95 -20.13 -15.25 -17.70
C TRP A 95 -21.45 -15.85 -18.18
N PRO A 96 -21.44 -17.12 -18.63
CA PRO A 96 -22.67 -17.82 -18.97
C PRO A 96 -23.54 -18.02 -17.73
N ASP A 97 -24.86 -18.11 -17.96
CA ASP A 97 -25.81 -18.48 -16.91
C ASP A 97 -25.45 -19.86 -16.33
N GLY A 98 -25.32 -19.92 -15.01
CA GLY A 98 -24.93 -21.13 -14.30
C GLY A 98 -24.50 -20.85 -12.87
N ASP A 99 -23.98 -21.90 -12.22
CA ASP A 99 -23.62 -21.86 -10.80
C ASP A 99 -22.59 -20.76 -10.48
N ALA A 100 -21.57 -20.59 -11.33
CA ALA A 100 -20.52 -19.61 -11.12
C ALA A 100 -21.07 -18.16 -11.07
N LEU A 101 -21.92 -17.79 -12.03
CA LEU A 101 -22.56 -16.49 -12.06
C LEU A 101 -23.52 -16.31 -10.88
N SER A 102 -24.28 -17.36 -10.54
CA SER A 102 -25.21 -17.35 -9.42
C SER A 102 -24.50 -17.16 -8.07
N ILE A 103 -23.36 -17.83 -7.87
CA ILE A 103 -22.51 -17.70 -6.68
C ILE A 103 -21.96 -16.28 -6.58
N LEU A 104 -21.46 -15.71 -7.68
CA LEU A 104 -20.95 -14.34 -7.70
C LEU A 104 -22.06 -13.33 -7.33
N GLN A 105 -23.22 -13.43 -7.96
CA GLN A 105 -24.38 -12.57 -7.67
C GLN A 105 -24.84 -12.71 -6.22
N SER A 106 -24.89 -13.93 -5.69
CA SER A 106 -25.26 -14.17 -4.30
C SER A 106 -24.24 -13.59 -3.33
N THR A 107 -22.93 -13.75 -3.61
CA THR A 107 -21.85 -13.20 -2.78
C THR A 107 -21.95 -11.68 -2.72
N ILE A 108 -22.10 -11.03 -3.87
CA ILE A 108 -22.25 -9.58 -3.99
C ILE A 108 -23.43 -9.07 -3.14
N ARG A 109 -24.58 -9.75 -3.19
CA ARG A 109 -25.77 -9.39 -2.41
C ARG A 109 -25.55 -9.58 -0.91
N GLN A 110 -24.92 -10.67 -0.50
CA GLN A 110 -24.68 -10.98 0.92
C GLN A 110 -23.68 -10.02 1.56
N THR A 111 -22.68 -9.57 0.81
CA THR A 111 -21.67 -8.64 1.31
C THR A 111 -22.12 -7.18 1.26
N GLY A 112 -23.25 -6.87 0.63
CA GLY A 112 -23.69 -5.48 0.42
C GLY A 112 -22.74 -4.69 -0.47
N TYR A 113 -22.07 -5.37 -1.42
CA TYR A 113 -20.96 -4.78 -2.18
C TYR A 113 -21.39 -3.56 -3.02
N TRP A 114 -22.57 -3.62 -3.66
CA TRP A 114 -23.07 -2.50 -4.45
C TRP A 114 -23.48 -1.32 -3.58
N GLU A 115 -24.06 -1.58 -2.42
CA GLU A 115 -24.41 -0.53 -1.46
C GLU A 115 -23.17 0.19 -0.95
N GLU A 116 -22.05 -0.51 -0.75
CA GLU A 116 -20.77 0.10 -0.40
C GLU A 116 -20.11 0.84 -1.59
N PHE A 117 -20.22 0.28 -2.79
CA PHE A 117 -19.73 0.86 -4.03
C PHE A 117 -20.41 2.21 -4.34
N GLU A 118 -21.75 2.25 -4.35
CA GLU A 118 -22.56 3.43 -4.69
C GLU A 118 -22.54 4.53 -3.62
N ARG A 119 -22.34 4.16 -2.34
CA ARG A 119 -22.27 5.13 -1.23
C ARG A 119 -21.05 6.05 -1.29
N THR A 120 -20.07 5.77 -2.15
CA THR A 120 -18.85 6.56 -2.19
C THR A 120 -18.86 7.55 -3.35
N PRO A 121 -18.63 8.86 -3.11
CA PRO A 121 -18.46 9.81 -4.20
C PRO A 121 -17.25 9.42 -5.04
N ALA A 122 -17.44 9.34 -6.36
CA ALA A 122 -16.35 9.31 -7.33
C ALA A 122 -15.39 10.46 -7.02
N THR A 123 -14.16 10.12 -6.63
CA THR A 123 -13.10 11.07 -6.28
C THR A 123 -12.24 11.31 -7.51
#